data_AF-A0A6V7JJ88-F1
#
_entry.id   AF-A0A6V7JJ88-F1
#
_cell.length_a   1.000
_cell.length_b   1.000
_cell.length_c   1.000
_cell.angle_alpha   90.00
_cell.angle_beta   90.00
_cell.angle_gamma   90.00
#
_symmetry.space_group_name_H-M   'P 1'
#
loop_
_entity.id
_entity.type
_entity.pdbx_description
1 polymer ?
#
loop_
_entity_poly.entity_id
_entity_poly.type
_entity_poly.pdbx_seq_one_letter_code
_entity_poly.pdbx_strand_id
1 'polypeptide(L)'
;MYTDGFLSVSITTGIREHFASQRSPIHFYLLAYRGTFSLSALYGDPKRDYGVAHADDLFYLFPLHELIAPGVPVSADDEKMTDILTTLWYNFAKTG
;
A
#
# COMPACT_ATOMS: atom_id res chain seq x y z
N MET A 1 10.89 -13.37 4.84
CA MET A 1 10.15 -14.46 5.52
C MET A 1 8.69 -14.12 5.77
N TYR A 2 8.33 -13.18 6.65
CA TYR A 2 6.90 -12.89 6.93
C TYR A 2 6.14 -12.33 5.74
N THR A 3 6.67 -11.32 5.04
CA THR A 3 6.06 -10.77 3.81
C THR A 3 5.87 -11.84 2.75
N ASP A 4 6.86 -12.71 2.55
CA ASP A 4 6.79 -13.80 1.58
C ASP A 4 5.68 -14.79 1.93
N GLY A 5 5.63 -15.23 3.19
CA GLY A 5 4.70 -16.25 3.66
C GLY A 5 3.25 -15.80 3.75
N PHE A 6 3.00 -14.53 4.12
CA PHE A 6 1.65 -14.00 4.27
C PHE A 6 1.09 -13.34 3.00
N LEU A 7 1.94 -12.73 2.16
CA LEU A 7 1.50 -11.87 1.06
C LEU A 7 2.08 -12.31 -0.30
N SER A 8 3.41 -12.25 -0.47
CA SER A 8 4.03 -12.32 -1.81
C SER A 8 3.82 -13.67 -2.51
N VAL A 9 3.95 -14.79 -1.79
CA VAL A 9 3.79 -16.12 -2.39
C VAL A 9 2.34 -16.33 -2.83
N SER A 10 1.36 -15.93 -2.01
CA SER A 10 -0.06 -16.05 -2.34
C SER A 10 -0.42 -15.19 -3.55
N ILE A 11 0.05 -13.93 -3.61
CA ILE A 11 -0.22 -13.03 -4.73
C ILE A 11 0.38 -13.59 -6.03
N THR A 12 1.65 -14.00 -6.01
CA THR A 12 2.32 -14.54 -7.20
C THR A 12 1.70 -15.84 -7.69
N THR A 13 1.23 -16.69 -6.77
CA THR A 13 0.50 -17.92 -7.10
C THR A 13 -0.83 -17.59 -7.76
N GLY A 14 -1.62 -16.67 -7.20
CA GLY A 14 -2.90 -16.23 -7.80
C GLY A 14 -2.74 -15.64 -9.19
N ILE A 15 -1.70 -14.85 -9.44
CA ILE A 15 -1.39 -14.31 -10.78
C ILE A 15 -1.11 -15.46 -11.77
N ARG A 16 -0.32 -16.47 -11.38
CA ARG A 16 -0.02 -17.63 -12.24
C ARG A 16 -1.27 -18.44 -12.58
N GLU A 17 -2.13 -18.68 -11.59
CA GLU A 17 -3.38 -19.41 -11.78
C GLU A 17 -4.38 -18.64 -12.67
N HIS A 18 -4.43 -17.31 -12.53
CA HIS A 18 -5.23 -16.47 -13.42
C HIS A 18 -4.75 -16.57 -14.86
N PHE A 19 -3.43 -16.52 -15.12
CA PHE A 19 -2.91 -16.70 -16.48
C PHE A 19 -3.18 -18.09 -17.07
N ALA A 20 -3.32 -19.12 -16.24
CA ALA A 20 -3.64 -20.47 -16.71
C ALA A 20 -5.11 -20.63 -17.13
N SER A 21 -6.02 -19.80 -16.60
CA SER A 21 -7.48 -20.00 -16.72
C SER A 21 -8.25 -18.84 -17.33
N GLN A 22 -7.68 -17.63 -17.33
CA GLN A 22 -8.31 -16.38 -17.75
C GLN A 22 -7.43 -15.62 -18.73
N ARG A 23 -8.04 -14.70 -19.48
CA ARG A 23 -7.36 -13.83 -20.46
C ARG A 23 -7.48 -12.34 -20.16
N SER A 24 -8.21 -11.96 -19.11
CA SER A 24 -8.35 -10.56 -18.72
C SER A 24 -7.00 -10.01 -18.23
N PRO A 25 -6.68 -8.73 -18.50
CA PRO A 25 -5.46 -8.09 -18.03
C PRO A 25 -5.35 -8.11 -16.49
N ILE A 26 -4.13 -8.24 -15.98
CA ILE A 26 -3.79 -8.04 -14.57
C ILE A 26 -2.87 -6.84 -14.46
N HIS A 27 -3.19 -5.93 -13.54
CA HIS A 27 -2.31 -4.86 -13.11
C HIS A 27 -1.83 -5.14 -11.69
N PHE A 28 -0.53 -5.07 -11.47
CA PHE A 28 0.10 -5.36 -10.19
C PHE A 28 1.00 -4.19 -9.78
N TYR A 29 0.88 -3.73 -8.54
CA TYR A 29 1.74 -2.68 -7.99
C TYR A 29 2.40 -3.14 -6.68
N LEU A 30 3.56 -2.55 -6.40
CA LEU A 30 4.27 -2.67 -5.14
C LEU A 30 4.49 -1.27 -4.58
N LEU A 31 3.92 -0.97 -3.42
CA LEU A 31 4.20 0.29 -2.74
C LEU A 31 5.59 0.20 -2.07
N ALA A 32 6.50 1.07 -2.49
CA ALA A 32 7.84 1.20 -1.90
C ALA A 32 8.09 2.58 -1.26
N TYR A 33 7.13 3.50 -1.37
CA TYR A 33 7.20 4.80 -0.71
C TYR A 33 6.83 4.65 0.76
N ARG A 34 7.77 5.02 1.64
CA ARG A 34 7.56 5.08 3.08
C ARG A 34 7.22 6.51 3.46
N GLY A 35 6.00 6.71 3.93
CA GLY A 35 5.52 8.01 4.37
C GLY A 35 6.07 8.42 5.72
N THR A 36 5.68 9.62 6.15
CA THR A 36 6.01 10.18 7.47
C THR A 36 5.53 9.31 8.64
N PHE A 37 4.41 8.62 8.45
CA PHE A 37 3.85 7.67 9.40
C PHE A 37 3.75 6.27 8.79
N SER A 38 3.85 5.25 9.63
CA SER A 38 3.67 3.85 9.25
C SER A 38 3.00 3.09 10.39
N LEU A 39 2.10 2.16 10.04
CA LEU A 39 1.43 1.27 10.99
C LEU A 39 2.40 0.41 11.79
N SER A 40 3.64 0.22 11.31
CA SER A 40 4.68 -0.46 12.10
C SER A 40 4.84 0.15 13.48
N ALA A 41 4.61 1.46 13.63
CA ALA A 41 4.73 2.16 14.90
C ALA A 41 3.68 1.71 15.94
N LEU A 42 2.56 1.14 15.50
CA LEU A 42 1.50 0.62 16.36
C LEU A 42 1.70 -0.85 16.75
N TYR A 43 2.67 -1.56 16.16
CA TYR A 43 2.91 -2.99 16.38
C TYR A 43 3.97 -3.31 17.44
N GLY A 44 4.36 -2.32 18.26
CA GLY A 44 5.16 -2.53 19.47
C GLY A 44 6.56 -1.93 19.47
N ASP A 45 7.05 -1.44 18.32
CA ASP A 45 8.28 -0.65 18.23
C ASP A 45 8.01 0.66 17.47
N PRO A 46 7.71 1.77 18.18
CA PRO A 46 7.29 3.03 17.57
C PRO A 46 8.43 3.82 16.93
N LYS A 47 9.69 3.43 17.16
CA LYS A 47 10.86 4.24 16.76
C LYS A 47 11.62 3.64 15.60
N ARG A 48 11.59 2.33 15.46
CA ARG A 48 12.35 1.64 14.43
C ARG A 48 11.70 1.78 13.07
N ASP A 49 12.55 2.03 12.08
CA ASP A 49 12.16 1.98 10.68
C ASP A 49 12.16 0.52 10.18
N TYR A 50 10.99 0.07 9.72
CA TYR A 50 10.79 -1.26 9.14
C TYR A 50 10.49 -1.23 7.63
N GLY A 51 10.59 -0.07 6.98
CA GLY A 51 10.14 0.11 5.60
C GLY A 51 8.61 0.27 5.51
N VAL A 52 8.02 0.00 4.35
CA VAL A 52 6.56 0.08 4.17
C VAL A 52 5.90 -1.11 4.87
N ALA A 53 5.01 -0.82 5.82
CA ALA A 53 4.26 -1.84 6.54
C ALA A 53 2.96 -2.20 5.82
N HIS A 54 2.38 -3.33 6.22
CA HIS A 54 1.05 -3.71 5.74
C HIS A 54 0.03 -2.62 6.09
N ALA A 55 -0.84 -2.29 5.12
CA ALA A 55 -1.88 -1.27 5.19
C ALA A 55 -1.41 0.20 5.25
N ASP A 56 -0.11 0.49 5.09
CA ASP A 56 0.38 1.88 4.95
C ASP A 56 -0.17 2.56 3.68
N ASP A 57 -0.49 1.80 2.63
CA ASP A 57 -1.06 2.34 1.40
C ASP A 57 -2.47 2.94 1.58
N LEU A 58 -3.21 2.51 2.60
CA LEU A 58 -4.55 3.01 2.91
C LEU A 58 -4.56 4.48 3.33
N PHE A 59 -3.45 4.99 3.87
CA PHE A 59 -3.34 6.40 4.26
C PHE A 59 -3.39 7.36 3.07
N TYR A 60 -2.99 6.89 1.90
CA TYR A 60 -3.02 7.65 0.65
C TYR A 60 -4.33 7.46 -0.12
N LEU A 61 -5.26 6.65 0.39
CA LEU A 61 -6.57 6.39 -0.22
C LEU A 61 -7.74 6.89 0.62
N PHE A 62 -7.58 6.88 1.95
CA PHE A 62 -8.63 7.21 2.90
C PHE A 62 -8.13 8.24 3.91
N PRO A 63 -8.98 9.18 4.36
CA PRO A 63 -8.61 10.21 5.33
C PRO A 63 -8.56 9.64 6.76
N LEU A 64 -7.65 8.69 7.01
CA LEU A 64 -7.50 7.99 8.29
C LEU A 64 -6.37 8.54 9.15
N HIS A 65 -5.55 9.45 8.61
CA HIS A 65 -4.32 9.93 9.25
C HIS A 65 -4.58 10.54 10.63
N GLU A 66 -5.54 11.45 10.76
CA GLU A 66 -5.93 12.07 12.04
C GLU A 66 -6.37 11.04 13.10
N LEU A 67 -7.02 9.95 12.69
CA LEU A 67 -7.52 8.91 13.60
C LEU A 67 -6.38 8.00 14.11
N ILE A 68 -5.41 7.70 13.24
CA ILE A 68 -4.41 6.65 13.49
C ILE A 68 -3.06 7.22 13.91
N ALA A 69 -2.73 8.43 13.44
CA ALA A 69 -1.46 9.12 13.67
C ALA A 69 -1.70 10.57 14.16
N PRO A 70 -2.45 10.77 15.26
CA PRO A 70 -2.81 12.12 15.72
C PRO A 70 -1.56 12.95 16.04
N GLY A 71 -1.49 14.15 15.48
CA GLY A 71 -0.37 15.08 15.67
C GLY A 71 0.89 14.78 14.86
N VAL A 72 0.90 13.74 14.03
CA VAL A 72 1.97 13.50 13.06
C VAL A 72 1.71 14.39 11.83
N PRO A 73 2.65 15.25 11.41
CA PRO A 73 2.44 16.08 10.23
C PRO A 73 2.48 15.23 8.96
N VAL A 74 1.56 15.47 8.04
CA VAL A 74 1.61 14.96 6.67
C VAL A 74 2.63 15.80 5.89
N SER A 75 3.60 15.15 5.23
CA SER A 75 4.58 15.85 4.41
C SER A 75 4.06 16.14 3.01
N ALA A 76 4.68 17.08 2.30
CA ALA A 76 4.37 17.36 0.89
C ALA A 76 4.57 16.12 -0.02
N ASP A 77 5.51 15.23 0.33
CA ASP A 77 5.71 13.99 -0.41
C ASP A 77 4.58 12.96 -0.13
N ASP A 78 4.02 12.95 1.09
CA ASP A 78 2.86 12.11 1.42
C ASP A 78 1.60 12.58 0.66
N GLU A 79 1.40 13.91 0.57
CA GLU A 79 0.33 14.51 -0.23
C GLU A 79 0.50 14.14 -1.72
N LYS A 80 1.72 14.25 -2.25
CA LYS A 80 2.03 13.82 -3.61
C LYS A 80 1.78 12.34 -3.82
N MET A 81 2.08 11.49 -2.83
CA MET A 81 1.78 10.06 -2.92
C MET A 81 0.28 9.79 -2.90
N THR A 82 -0.49 10.57 -2.14
CA THR A 82 -1.96 10.58 -2.16
C THR A 82 -2.49 10.88 -3.56
N ASP A 83 -2.00 11.93 -4.20
CA ASP A 83 -2.39 12.27 -5.57
C ASP A 83 -2.08 11.14 -6.56
N ILE A 84 -0.88 10.54 -6.47
CA ILE A 84 -0.47 9.45 -7.37
C ILE A 84 -1.34 8.21 -7.16
N LEU A 85 -1.56 7.78 -5.92
CA LEU A 85 -2.26 6.52 -5.64
C LEU A 85 -3.76 6.65 -5.93
N THR A 86 -4.38 7.77 -5.56
CA THR A 86 -5.79 8.04 -5.90
C THR A 86 -5.99 8.15 -7.41
N THR A 87 -5.06 8.80 -8.13
CA THR A 87 -5.09 8.87 -9.60
C THR A 87 -4.92 7.49 -10.24
N LEU A 88 -4.01 6.65 -9.73
CA LEU A 88 -3.82 5.28 -10.20
C LEU A 88 -5.12 4.47 -10.10
N TRP A 89 -5.76 4.50 -8.93
CA TRP A 89 -7.02 3.78 -8.70
C TRP A 89 -8.19 4.37 -9.50
N TYR A 90 -8.28 5.69 -9.61
CA TYR A 90 -9.28 6.36 -10.44
C TYR A 90 -9.16 5.95 -11.92
N ASN A 91 -7.95 5.96 -12.46
CA ASN A 91 -7.72 5.59 -13.87
C ASN A 91 -8.08 4.12 -14.11
N PHE A 92 -7.65 3.22 -13.22
CA PHE A 92 -8.03 1.81 -13.31
C PHE A 92 -9.55 1.61 -13.25
N ALA A 93 -10.25 2.32 -12.36
CA ALA A 93 -11.71 2.25 -12.29
C ALA A 93 -12.39 2.81 -13.56
N LYS A 94 -11.79 3.81 -14.21
CA LYS A 94 -12.35 4.48 -15.38
C LYS A 94 -12.16 3.70 -16.67
N THR A 95 -10.99 3.08 -16.86
CA THR A 95 -10.61 2.51 -18.16
C THR A 95 -10.13 1.06 -18.11
N GLY A 96 -10.04 0.47 -16.91
CA GLY A 96 -9.26 -0.75 -16.69
C GLY A 96 -7.77 -0.51 -16.86
#